data_AF-A0A662GRG8-F1
#
_entry.id   AF-A0A662GRG8-F1
#
_cell.length_a   1.000
_cell.length_b   1.000
_cell.length_c   1.000
_cell.angle_alpha   90.00
_cell.angle_beta   90.00
_cell.angle_gamma   90.00
#
_symmetry.space_group_name_H-M   'P 1'
#
loop_
_entity.id
_entity.type
_entity.pdbx_description
1 polymer ?
#
loop_
_entity_poly.entity_id
_entity_poly.type
_entity_poly.pdbx_seq_one_letter_code
_entity_poly.pdbx_strand_id
1 'polypeptide(L)'
;MSGLSASLAKFLEGLDPILEKYCRLLTDFDADLLREIADDFIELGNSLYAEFARASHRVLCVTALEAGLRLREKSVELQGRELRSEDVEYLTDIYDLFKLIADKIRSGEYEEGLERMRASRRR
;
A
#
# COMPACT_ATOMS: atom_id res chain seq x y z
N MET A 1 22.73 6.06 -6.86
CA MET A 1 21.55 5.33 -6.38
C MET A 1 20.97 4.54 -7.55
N SER A 2 20.58 3.28 -7.34
CA SER A 2 19.89 2.49 -8.37
C SER A 2 18.58 3.21 -8.75
N GLY A 3 18.08 3.03 -9.98
CA GLY A 3 16.78 3.59 -10.37
C GLY A 3 15.64 3.08 -9.49
N LEU A 4 15.76 1.87 -8.97
CA LEU A 4 14.79 1.22 -8.07
C LEU A 4 14.76 1.86 -6.68
N SER A 5 15.91 2.14 -6.08
CA SER A 5 16.00 2.77 -4.75
C SER A 5 15.28 4.13 -4.74
N ALA A 6 15.42 4.92 -5.81
CA ALA A 6 14.69 6.17 -5.97
C ALA A 6 13.18 5.95 -6.13
N SER A 7 12.75 4.94 -6.88
CA SER A 7 11.32 4.60 -7.01
C SER A 7 10.70 4.12 -5.69
N LEU A 8 11.45 3.35 -4.91
CA LEU A 8 11.03 2.88 -3.59
C LEU A 8 10.91 4.06 -2.59
N ALA A 9 11.83 5.02 -2.64
CA ALA A 9 11.73 6.23 -1.83
C ALA A 9 10.46 7.04 -2.15
N LYS A 10 10.15 7.25 -3.44
CA LYS A 10 8.89 7.92 -3.85
C LYS A 10 7.65 7.14 -3.42
N PHE A 11 7.71 5.80 -3.47
CA PHE A 11 6.60 4.98 -3.01
C PHE A 11 6.36 5.16 -1.51
N LEU A 12 7.42 5.22 -0.69
CA LEU A 12 7.32 5.56 0.72
C LEU A 12 6.77 6.97 0.96
N GLU A 13 7.26 7.97 0.22
CA GLU A 13 6.77 9.35 0.33
C GLU A 13 5.25 9.46 0.11
N GLY A 14 4.71 8.66 -0.82
CA GLY A 14 3.26 8.58 -1.04
C GLY A 14 2.52 7.68 -0.05
N LEU A 15 3.14 6.59 0.44
CA LEU A 15 2.49 5.64 1.34
C LEU A 15 2.39 6.17 2.79
N ASP A 16 3.39 6.92 3.25
CA ASP A 16 3.45 7.42 4.63
C ASP A 16 2.22 8.25 5.04
N PRO A 17 1.77 9.26 4.26
CA PRO A 17 0.56 9.99 4.61
C PRO A 17 -0.71 9.11 4.56
N ILE A 18 -0.75 8.09 3.70
CA ILE A 18 -1.86 7.13 3.66
C ILE A 18 -1.90 6.34 4.97
N LEU A 19 -0.76 5.79 5.42
CA LEU A 19 -0.65 5.06 6.68
C LEU A 19 -1.01 5.92 7.89
N GLU A 20 -0.68 7.21 7.88
CA GLU A 20 -1.09 8.13 8.94
C GLU A 20 -2.61 8.30 8.99
N LYS A 21 -3.27 8.51 7.83
CA LYS A 21 -4.74 8.58 7.75
C LYS A 21 -5.37 7.26 8.19
N TYR A 22 -4.83 6.14 7.74
CA TYR A 22 -5.30 4.81 8.07
C TYR A 22 -5.19 4.51 9.57
N CYS A 23 -4.08 4.90 10.20
CA CYS A 23 -3.94 4.76 11.65
C CYS A 23 -5.02 5.53 12.43
N ARG A 24 -5.41 6.71 11.94
CA ARG A 24 -6.52 7.50 12.52
C ARG A 24 -7.85 6.78 12.31
N LEU A 25 -8.10 6.26 11.10
CA LEU A 25 -9.30 5.49 10.77
C LEU A 25 -9.49 4.28 11.70
N LEU A 26 -8.41 3.56 12.03
CA LEU A 26 -8.50 2.40 12.94
C LEU A 26 -8.78 2.79 14.40
N THR A 27 -8.53 4.04 14.77
CA THR A 27 -8.79 4.56 16.11
C THR A 27 -10.23 5.07 16.23
N ASP A 28 -10.68 5.81 15.21
CA ASP A 28 -12.03 6.37 15.13
C ASP A 28 -12.53 6.22 13.69
N PHE A 29 -13.49 5.32 13.51
CA PHE A 29 -13.91 4.90 12.18
C PHE A 29 -14.80 5.95 11.50
N ASP A 30 -14.41 6.31 10.27
CA ASP A 30 -15.17 7.16 9.37
C ASP A 30 -15.14 6.58 7.95
N ALA A 31 -16.32 6.26 7.42
CA ALA A 31 -16.45 5.68 6.09
C ALA A 31 -16.00 6.64 4.97
N ASP A 32 -16.12 7.96 5.17
CA ASP A 32 -15.64 8.95 4.20
C ASP A 32 -14.10 9.01 4.21
N LEU A 33 -13.47 8.91 5.40
CA LEU A 33 -12.01 8.79 5.52
C LEU A 33 -11.49 7.48 4.90
N LEU A 34 -12.20 6.37 5.08
CA LEU A 34 -11.86 5.10 4.41
C LEU A 34 -11.90 5.24 2.88
N ARG A 35 -12.89 5.97 2.35
CA ARG A 35 -12.96 6.25 0.91
C ARG A 35 -11.80 7.13 0.44
N GLU A 36 -11.40 8.13 1.22
CA GLU A 36 -10.24 8.97 0.92
C GLU A 36 -8.95 8.14 0.87
N ILE A 37 -8.71 7.31 1.89
CA ILE A 37 -7.57 6.37 1.93
C ILE A 37 -7.56 5.45 0.71
N ALA A 38 -8.74 4.96 0.31
CA ALA A 38 -8.89 4.09 -0.86
C ALA A 38 -8.48 4.81 -2.15
N ASP A 39 -8.93 6.05 -2.35
CA ASP A 39 -8.59 6.86 -3.51
C ASP A 39 -7.08 7.21 -3.52
N ASP A 40 -6.47 7.51 -2.36
CA ASP A 40 -5.02 7.75 -2.25
C ASP A 40 -4.19 6.50 -2.64
N PHE A 41 -4.62 5.30 -2.23
CA PHE A 41 -3.97 4.05 -2.62
C PHE A 41 -4.02 3.80 -4.13
N ILE A 42 -5.18 4.08 -4.74
CA ILE A 42 -5.38 3.99 -6.20
C ILE A 42 -4.44 4.99 -6.90
N GLU A 43 -4.33 6.21 -6.42
CA GLU A 43 -3.44 7.24 -6.97
C GLU A 43 -1.96 6.87 -6.83
N LEU A 44 -1.54 6.38 -5.65
CA LEU A 44 -0.18 5.90 -5.41
C LEU A 44 0.19 4.76 -6.38
N GLY A 45 -0.71 3.78 -6.52
CA GLY A 45 -0.52 2.66 -7.45
C GLY A 45 -0.36 3.13 -8.90
N ASN A 46 -1.24 4.02 -9.36
CA ASN A 46 -1.25 4.50 -10.75
C ASN A 46 -0.06 5.41 -11.08
N SER A 47 0.25 6.37 -10.20
CA SER A 47 1.28 7.39 -10.44
C SER A 47 2.67 6.79 -10.61
N LEU A 48 2.96 5.69 -9.91
CA LEU A 48 4.27 5.03 -9.94
C LEU A 48 4.31 3.79 -10.85
N TYR A 49 3.17 3.33 -11.37
CA TYR A 49 3.08 2.08 -12.15
C TYR A 49 4.09 2.03 -13.30
N ALA A 50 4.15 3.09 -14.12
CA ALA A 50 5.03 3.12 -15.29
C ALA A 50 6.51 3.10 -14.88
N GLU A 51 6.87 3.75 -13.77
CA GLU A 51 8.24 3.77 -13.25
C GLU A 51 8.67 2.37 -12.77
N PHE A 52 7.84 1.74 -11.94
CA PHE A 52 8.07 0.37 -11.46
C PHE A 52 8.00 -0.68 -12.57
N ALA A 53 7.19 -0.45 -13.61
CA ALA A 53 7.14 -1.29 -14.79
C ALA A 53 8.47 -1.32 -15.56
N ARG A 54 9.15 -0.17 -15.70
CA ARG A 54 10.48 -0.11 -16.33
C ARG A 54 11.53 -0.85 -15.49
N ALA A 55 11.38 -0.84 -14.17
CA ALA A 55 12.19 -1.65 -13.25
C ALA A 55 11.79 -3.13 -13.21
N SER A 56 10.83 -3.58 -14.05
CA SER A 56 10.29 -4.95 -14.04
C SER A 56 9.78 -5.39 -12.65
N HIS A 57 9.25 -4.45 -11.87
CA HIS A 57 8.85 -4.67 -10.48
C HIS A 57 7.48 -4.03 -10.17
N ARG A 58 6.43 -4.48 -10.85
CA ARG A 58 5.10 -3.84 -10.77
C ARG A 58 4.30 -4.19 -9.52
N VAL A 59 4.73 -5.21 -8.76
CA VAL A 59 3.93 -5.81 -7.70
C VAL A 59 3.50 -4.80 -6.64
N LEU A 60 4.37 -3.86 -6.21
CA LEU A 60 4.00 -2.84 -5.22
C LEU A 60 2.86 -1.95 -5.70
N CYS A 61 2.96 -1.43 -6.92
CA CYS A 61 1.94 -0.57 -7.50
C CYS A 61 0.61 -1.32 -7.67
N VAL A 62 0.67 -2.59 -8.09
CA VAL A 62 -0.52 -3.43 -8.26
C VAL A 62 -1.16 -3.72 -6.90
N THR A 63 -0.37 -4.09 -5.88
CA THR A 63 -0.88 -4.34 -4.52
C THR A 63 -1.54 -3.09 -3.93
N ALA A 64 -0.94 -1.91 -4.09
CA ALA A 64 -1.55 -0.64 -3.67
C ALA A 64 -2.88 -0.38 -4.39
N LEU A 65 -2.91 -0.55 -5.72
CA LEU A 65 -4.11 -0.35 -6.53
C LEU A 65 -5.24 -1.32 -6.13
N GLU A 66 -4.93 -2.61 -5.99
CA GLU A 66 -5.89 -3.63 -5.59
C GLU A 66 -6.45 -3.36 -4.19
N ALA A 67 -5.60 -2.98 -3.24
CA ALA A 67 -6.03 -2.59 -1.91
C ALA A 67 -6.97 -1.39 -1.96
N GLY A 68 -6.60 -0.33 -2.68
CA GLY A 68 -7.45 0.86 -2.83
C GLY A 68 -8.81 0.54 -3.44
N LEU A 69 -8.88 -0.29 -4.49
CA LEU A 69 -10.15 -0.73 -5.09
C LEU A 69 -11.03 -1.48 -4.07
N ARG A 70 -10.44 -2.40 -3.30
CA ARG A 70 -11.16 -3.16 -2.28
C ARG A 70 -11.64 -2.29 -1.12
N LEU A 71 -10.80 -1.37 -0.64
CA LEU A 71 -11.17 -0.42 0.41
C LEU A 71 -12.29 0.51 -0.05
N ARG A 72 -12.33 0.86 -1.33
CA ARG A 72 -13.42 1.65 -1.93
C ARG A 72 -14.75 0.90 -1.96
N GLU A 73 -14.72 -0.38 -2.34
CA GLU A 73 -15.89 -1.26 -2.24
C GLU A 73 -16.35 -1.35 -0.77
N LYS A 74 -15.40 -1.55 0.14
CA LYS A 74 -15.65 -1.66 1.58
C LYS A 74 -16.20 -0.37 2.19
N SER A 75 -15.74 0.81 1.77
CA SER A 75 -16.25 2.08 2.28
C SER A 75 -17.74 2.25 1.99
N VAL A 76 -18.21 1.81 0.82
CA VAL A 76 -19.62 1.82 0.46
C VAL A 76 -20.41 0.79 1.28
N GLU A 77 -19.86 -0.40 1.49
CA GLU A 77 -20.48 -1.45 2.31
C GLU A 77 -20.66 -1.04 3.78
N LEU A 78 -19.70 -0.29 4.33
CA LEU A 78 -19.68 0.16 5.73
C LEU A 78 -20.46 1.47 5.94
N GLN A 79 -20.90 2.12 4.88
CA GLN A 79 -21.59 3.40 4.97
C GLN A 79 -22.92 3.25 5.71
N GLY A 80 -23.07 3.97 6.83
CA GLY A 80 -24.33 4.03 7.58
C GLY A 80 -24.65 2.79 8.41
N ARG A 81 -23.70 1.87 8.61
CA ARG A 81 -23.83 0.75 9.54
C ARG A 81 -22.72 0.73 10.60
N GLU A 82 -22.98 0.05 11.71
CA GLU A 82 -21.95 -0.20 12.73
C GLU A 82 -20.90 -1.19 12.22
N LEU A 83 -19.65 -1.01 12.66
CA LEU A 83 -18.56 -1.93 12.39
C LEU A 83 -18.76 -3.25 13.13
N ARG A 84 -18.55 -4.35 12.41
CA ARG A 84 -18.45 -5.68 13.00
C ARG A 84 -16.98 -6.03 13.25
N SER A 85 -16.71 -6.98 14.14
CA SER A 85 -15.33 -7.39 14.45
C SER A 85 -14.55 -7.83 13.21
N GLU A 86 -15.20 -8.51 12.27
CA GLU A 86 -14.61 -8.90 10.99
C GLU A 86 -14.23 -7.72 10.10
N ASP A 87 -14.95 -6.59 10.19
CA ASP A 87 -14.60 -5.38 9.44
C ASP A 87 -13.34 -4.74 10.02
N VAL A 88 -13.23 -4.71 11.36
CA VAL A 88 -12.05 -4.20 12.06
C VAL A 88 -10.82 -5.04 11.76
N GLU A 89 -10.94 -6.37 11.83
CA GLU A 89 -9.85 -7.31 11.51
C GLU A 89 -9.38 -7.10 10.07
N TYR A 90 -10.30 -7.09 9.11
CA TYR A 90 -10.00 -6.85 7.69
C TYR A 90 -9.25 -5.53 7.47
N LEU A 91 -9.72 -4.43 8.07
CA LEU A 91 -9.07 -3.13 7.94
C LEU A 91 -7.68 -3.10 8.59
N THR A 92 -7.51 -3.80 9.71
CA THR A 92 -6.23 -3.90 10.44
C THR A 92 -5.21 -4.70 9.65
N ASP A 93 -5.61 -5.83 9.06
CA ASP A 93 -4.72 -6.68 8.24
C ASP A 93 -4.12 -5.93 7.06
N ILE A 94 -4.93 -5.09 6.40
CA ILE A 94 -4.46 -4.25 5.29
C ILE A 94 -3.45 -3.21 5.79
N TYR A 95 -3.77 -2.51 6.89
CA TYR A 95 -2.85 -1.55 7.49
C TYR A 95 -1.50 -2.18 7.86
N ASP A 96 -1.53 -3.32 8.54
CA ASP A 96 -0.33 -4.02 8.99
C ASP A 96 0.51 -4.54 7.82
N LEU A 97 -0.13 -5.01 6.74
CA LEU A 97 0.57 -5.38 5.51
C LEU A 97 1.35 -4.20 4.92
N PHE A 98 0.70 -3.04 4.74
CA PHE A 98 1.37 -1.87 4.16
C PHE A 98 2.41 -1.27 5.09
N LYS A 99 2.19 -1.32 6.40
CA LYS A 99 3.20 -0.96 7.40
C LYS A 99 4.43 -1.84 7.30
N LEU A 100 4.25 -3.16 7.21
CA LEU A 100 5.33 -4.11 7.01
C LEU A 100 6.10 -3.83 5.71
N ILE A 101 5.40 -3.56 4.61
CA ILE A 101 6.04 -3.16 3.35
C ILE A 101 6.89 -1.90 3.56
N ALA A 102 6.34 -0.87 4.19
CA ALA A 102 7.04 0.38 4.44
C ALA A 102 8.32 0.16 5.26
N ASP A 103 8.23 -0.63 6.33
CA ASP A 103 9.36 -0.96 7.21
C ASP A 103 10.44 -1.77 6.48
N LYS A 104 10.04 -2.71 5.60
CA LYS A 104 10.99 -3.46 4.76
C LYS A 104 11.67 -2.60 3.70
N ILE A 105 11.00 -1.57 3.18
CA ILE A 105 11.64 -0.62 2.27
C ILE A 105 12.63 0.26 3.05
N ARG A 106 12.24 0.81 4.21
CA ARG A 106 13.10 1.66 5.04
C ARG A 106 14.36 0.95 5.53
N SER A 107 14.25 -0.32 5.90
CA SER A 107 15.38 -1.15 6.34
C SER A 107 16.29 -1.61 5.19
N GLY A 108 15.90 -1.41 3.93
CA GLY A 108 16.62 -1.90 2.75
C GLY A 108 16.37 -3.38 2.43
N GLU A 109 15.77 -4.14 3.35
CA GLU A 109 15.49 -5.58 3.16
C GLU A 109 14.66 -5.86 1.90
N TYR A 110 13.77 -4.95 1.53
CA TYR A 110 12.96 -5.06 0.32
C TYR A 110 13.82 -5.04 -0.95
N GLU A 111 14.74 -4.08 -1.06
CA GLU A 111 15.63 -3.95 -2.22
C GLU A 111 16.56 -5.17 -2.31
N GLU A 112 17.15 -5.58 -1.18
CA GLU A 112 18.00 -6.77 -1.14
C GLU A 112 17.26 -8.04 -1.56
N GLY A 113 16.01 -8.21 -1.11
CA GLY A 113 15.17 -9.36 -1.49
C GLY A 113 14.93 -9.42 -3.00
N LEU A 114 14.68 -8.27 -3.62
CA LEU A 114 14.49 -8.15 -5.06
C LEU A 114 15.79 -8.42 -5.84
N GLU A 115 16.93 -7.96 -5.35
CA GLU A 115 18.24 -8.28 -5.94
C GLU A 115 18.55 -9.78 -5.88
N ARG A 116 18.31 -10.42 -4.73
CA ARG A 116 18.48 -11.88 -4.57
C ARG A 116 17.60 -12.66 -5.56
N MET A 117 16.33 -12.26 -5.72
CA MET A 117 15.42 -12.88 -6.69
C MET A 117 15.88 -12.67 -8.14
N ARG A 118 16.39 -11.48 -8.48
CA ARG A 118 16.92 -11.21 -9.82
C ARG A 118 18.17 -12.02 -10.11
N ALA A 119 19.03 -12.23 -9.12
CA ALA A 119 20.23 -13.05 -9.25
C ALA A 119 19.90 -14.54 -9.47
N SER A 120 18.87 -15.08 -8.80
CA SER A 120 18.47 -16.48 -8.97
C SER A 120 17.83 -16.75 -10.34
N ARG A 121 17.10 -15.80 -10.92
CA ARG A 121 16.50 -15.91 -12.27
C ARG A 121 17.49 -15.86 -13.43
N ARG A 122 18.75 -15.50 -13.17
CA ARG A 122 19.83 -15.43 -14.16
C ARG A 122 20.70 -16.70 -14.20
N ARG A 123 20.44 -17.66 -13.31
CA ARG A 123 21.06 -18.99 -13.31
C ARG A 123 20.12 -19.98 -13.97
#